data_AF-A0A0A1XJW5-F1
#
_entry.id   AF-A0A0A1XJW5-F1
#
_cell.length_a   1.000
_cell.length_b   1.000
_cell.length_c   1.000
_cell.angle_alpha   90.00
_cell.angle_beta   90.00
_cell.angle_gamma   90.00
#
_symmetry.space_group_name_H-M   'P 1'
#
loop_
_entity.id
_entity.type
_entity.pdbx_description
1 polymer ?
#
loop_
_entity_poly.entity_id
_entity_poly.type
_entity_poly.pdbx_seq_one_letter_code
_entity_poly.pdbx_strand_id
1 'polypeptide(L)'
;MLLYFVAVYASFDPNEICGLLSNGTRIKDPRACNAWITCIDGAPHAGTCPDNLFYDRNTYTCVNSSSIKCISSNPCASLNNESGFAADPYACNGYYYCNKGSGSHGECQSGFNFNPGTNDCIRGYPCALKMNPDSYCNILPDGVFIKDPTNCVGYQLCWKAQVLSRECPNGYYYNALKGDCDYPFNVECIETSSNLPDLPSSEYCNRTGVFVSDRNSCNGYYYCSNNDTAGIVLQHGICPTGRFFDGSNSGECVPRTNIICNYNRCVGLASDKIELVNETNDGCHGYTICQGGTSIGNGTCPDNGYFDELNQLCTNEVVNFPACATS
;
A
#
# COMPACT_ATOMS: atom_id res chain seq x y z
N MET A 1 29.46 -25.46 14.53
CA MET A 1 28.39 -24.67 15.19
C MET A 1 27.39 -24.33 14.10
N LEU A 2 26.36 -25.17 13.93
CA LEU A 2 25.34 -24.99 12.89
C LEU A 2 24.31 -23.99 13.41
N LEU A 3 24.24 -22.82 12.76
CA LEU A 3 23.22 -21.81 13.00
C LEU A 3 21.91 -22.34 12.43
N TYR A 4 21.01 -22.78 13.30
CA TYR A 4 19.61 -23.01 12.95
C TYR A 4 18.96 -21.65 12.73
N PHE A 5 18.63 -21.32 11.48
CA PHE A 5 17.66 -20.29 11.18
C PHE A 5 16.30 -20.80 11.66
N VAL A 6 15.84 -20.32 12.82
CA VAL A 6 14.43 -20.42 13.20
C VAL A 6 13.70 -19.44 12.29
N ALA A 7 12.99 -19.96 11.29
CA ALA A 7 12.01 -19.17 10.56
C ALA A 7 10.90 -18.81 11.55
N VAL A 8 10.93 -17.57 12.03
CA VAL A 8 9.82 -16.98 12.78
C VAL A 8 8.69 -16.82 11.77
N TYR A 9 7.69 -17.70 11.82
CA TYR A 9 6.41 -17.44 11.15
C TYR A 9 5.92 -16.11 11.72
N ALA A 10 5.81 -15.09 10.86
CA ALA A 10 5.39 -13.76 11.26
C ALA A 10 4.11 -13.85 12.10
N SER A 11 4.22 -13.59 13.39
CA SER A 11 3.06 -13.46 14.26
C SER A 11 2.33 -12.19 13.85
N PHE A 12 1.05 -12.30 13.51
CA PHE A 12 0.19 -11.14 13.30
C PHE A 12 0.38 -10.09 14.43
N ASP A 13 0.82 -8.88 14.06
CA ASP A 13 0.96 -7.74 14.97
C ASP A 13 -0.26 -6.81 14.83
N PRO A 14 -1.11 -6.71 15.87
CA PRO A 14 -2.30 -5.88 15.82
C PRO A 14 -1.99 -4.37 15.84
N ASN A 15 -0.79 -3.94 16.25
CA ASN A 15 -0.42 -2.51 16.25
C ASN A 15 -0.15 -2.02 14.83
N GLU A 16 0.55 -2.82 14.02
CA GLU A 16 0.83 -2.47 12.62
C GLU A 16 -0.48 -2.28 11.85
N ILE A 17 -1.40 -3.24 11.93
CA ILE A 17 -2.66 -3.15 11.20
C ILE A 17 -3.56 -2.03 11.71
N CYS A 18 -3.65 -1.80 13.04
CA CYS A 18 -4.49 -0.73 13.57
C CYS A 18 -3.98 0.67 13.21
N GLY A 19 -2.68 0.84 12.98
CA GLY A 19 -2.11 2.08 12.45
C GLY A 19 -2.50 2.37 10.98
N LEU A 20 -2.97 1.36 10.26
CA LEU A 20 -3.39 1.48 8.85
C LEU A 20 -4.91 1.63 8.67
N LEU A 21 -5.69 1.57 9.76
CA LEU A 21 -7.15 1.53 9.73
C LEU A 21 -7.78 2.79 10.34
N SER A 22 -9.04 3.03 10.01
CA SER A 22 -9.82 4.12 10.59
C SER A 22 -10.22 3.84 12.03
N ASN A 23 -10.38 4.92 12.79
CA ASN A 23 -10.75 4.83 14.19
C ASN A 23 -12.10 4.12 14.37
N GLY A 24 -12.16 3.18 15.31
CA GLY A 24 -13.33 2.33 15.56
C GLY A 24 -13.45 1.11 14.66
N THR A 25 -12.53 0.91 13.70
CA THR A 25 -12.56 -0.27 12.83
C THR A 25 -12.46 -1.54 13.65
N ARG A 26 -13.35 -2.51 13.39
CA ARG A 26 -13.35 -3.80 14.08
C ARG A 26 -13.04 -4.94 13.11
N ILE A 27 -11.92 -5.63 13.36
CA ILE A 27 -11.39 -6.70 12.55
C ILE A 27 -11.54 -8.05 13.25
N LYS A 28 -11.61 -9.13 12.47
CA LYS A 28 -11.44 -10.48 13.02
C LYS A 28 -9.97 -10.67 13.41
N ASP A 29 -9.73 -11.22 14.59
CA ASP A 29 -8.37 -11.61 14.98
C ASP A 29 -7.99 -12.90 14.23
N PRO A 30 -6.95 -12.90 13.37
CA PRO A 30 -6.56 -14.09 12.62
C PRO A 30 -5.95 -15.17 13.53
N ARG A 31 -5.69 -14.88 14.81
CA ARG A 31 -5.15 -15.85 15.77
C ARG A 31 -6.23 -16.75 16.36
N ALA A 32 -7.50 -16.33 16.40
CA ALA A 32 -8.59 -17.15 16.95
C ALA A 32 -9.95 -16.83 16.30
N CYS A 33 -10.73 -17.87 15.99
CA CYS A 33 -12.01 -17.71 15.29
C CYS A 33 -13.13 -17.07 16.12
N ASN A 34 -13.01 -17.05 17.44
CA ASN A 34 -13.94 -16.40 18.34
C ASN A 34 -13.46 -15.01 18.78
N ALA A 35 -12.39 -14.45 18.21
CA ALA A 35 -11.80 -13.20 18.66
C ALA A 35 -11.89 -12.07 17.60
N TRP A 36 -11.92 -10.84 18.10
CA TRP A 36 -11.86 -9.62 17.30
C TRP A 36 -10.92 -8.61 17.93
N ILE A 37 -10.52 -7.62 17.14
CA ILE A 37 -9.76 -6.45 17.60
C ILE A 37 -10.51 -5.21 17.12
N THR A 38 -10.69 -4.24 18.01
CA THR A 38 -11.16 -2.90 17.67
C THR A 38 -9.97 -1.95 17.67
N CYS A 39 -9.73 -1.24 16.58
CA CYS A 39 -8.67 -0.25 16.48
C CYS A 39 -9.21 1.09 16.98
N ILE A 40 -8.76 1.54 18.15
CA ILE A 40 -9.14 2.83 18.74
C ILE A 40 -7.91 3.73 18.74
N ASP A 41 -7.98 4.84 18.02
CA ASP A 41 -6.88 5.80 17.86
C ASP A 41 -5.55 5.14 17.48
N GLY A 42 -5.61 4.15 16.57
CA GLY A 42 -4.46 3.37 16.10
C GLY A 42 -4.01 2.25 17.04
N ALA A 43 -4.57 2.16 18.25
CA ALA A 43 -4.24 1.13 19.23
C ALA A 43 -5.22 -0.06 19.18
N PRO A 44 -4.74 -1.31 19.32
CA PRO A 44 -5.60 -2.49 19.28
C PRO A 44 -6.27 -2.79 20.63
N HIS A 45 -7.58 -3.01 20.61
CA HIS A 45 -8.37 -3.46 21.75
C HIS A 45 -9.03 -4.81 21.45
N ALA A 46 -8.54 -5.87 22.07
CA ALA A 46 -9.02 -7.23 21.85
C ALA A 46 -10.37 -7.51 22.54
N GLY A 47 -11.17 -8.39 21.93
CA GLY A 47 -12.37 -8.96 22.52
C GLY A 47 -12.60 -10.39 22.05
N THR A 48 -13.49 -11.11 22.74
CA THR A 48 -13.74 -12.53 22.48
C THR A 48 -15.23 -12.85 22.60
N CYS A 49 -15.72 -13.68 21.70
CA CYS A 49 -17.07 -14.22 21.71
C CYS A 49 -17.21 -15.29 22.80
N PRO A 50 -18.43 -15.47 23.35
CA PRO A 50 -18.75 -16.60 24.21
C PRO A 50 -18.43 -17.95 23.56
N ASP A 51 -18.38 -18.99 24.39
CA ASP A 51 -18.06 -20.35 23.94
C ASP A 51 -18.92 -20.81 22.76
N ASN A 52 -18.28 -21.53 21.84
CA ASN A 52 -18.86 -22.09 20.62
C ASN A 52 -19.39 -21.07 19.60
N LEU A 53 -19.13 -19.77 19.79
CA LEU A 53 -19.46 -18.73 18.82
C LEU A 53 -18.21 -18.24 18.09
N PHE A 54 -18.35 -17.97 16.80
CA PHE A 54 -17.32 -17.34 15.98
C PHE A 54 -17.65 -15.87 15.76
N TYR A 55 -16.61 -15.06 15.68
CA TYR A 55 -16.75 -13.66 15.33
C TYR A 55 -16.93 -13.51 13.81
N ASP A 56 -18.07 -12.98 13.39
CA ASP A 56 -18.32 -12.61 11.99
C ASP A 56 -17.93 -11.16 11.75
N ARG A 57 -16.88 -10.95 10.94
CA ARG A 57 -16.38 -9.63 10.58
C ARG A 57 -17.35 -8.81 9.75
N ASN A 58 -18.24 -9.45 8.96
CA ASN A 58 -19.13 -8.73 8.06
C ASN A 58 -20.37 -8.20 8.78
N THR A 59 -20.92 -8.98 9.71
CA THR A 59 -22.09 -8.56 10.51
C THR A 59 -21.70 -7.90 11.82
N TYR A 60 -20.43 -7.96 12.22
CA TYR A 60 -19.95 -7.46 13.50
C TYR A 60 -20.68 -8.15 14.67
N THR A 61 -20.91 -9.47 14.59
CA THR A 61 -21.58 -10.22 15.67
C THR A 61 -20.93 -11.57 15.93
N CYS A 62 -21.22 -12.14 17.10
CA CYS A 62 -20.87 -13.52 17.42
C CYS A 62 -21.97 -14.44 16.87
N VAL A 63 -21.62 -15.28 15.92
CA VAL A 63 -22.53 -16.21 15.23
C VAL A 63 -22.19 -17.66 15.59
N ASN A 64 -23.09 -18.58 15.30
CA ASN A 64 -22.84 -20.00 15.57
C ASN A 64 -21.63 -20.49 14.75
N SER A 65 -20.74 -21.27 15.36
CA SER A 65 -19.52 -21.78 14.70
C SER A 65 -19.78 -22.58 13.41
N SER A 66 -20.96 -23.17 13.25
CA SER A 66 -21.38 -23.88 12.03
C SER A 66 -21.80 -22.96 10.87
N SER A 67 -22.10 -21.69 11.14
CA SER A 67 -22.61 -20.75 10.13
C SER A 67 -21.53 -20.08 9.28
N ILE A 68 -20.27 -20.04 9.76
CA ILE A 68 -19.15 -19.43 9.05
C ILE A 68 -17.90 -20.31 9.17
N LYS A 69 -17.04 -20.26 8.15
CA LYS A 69 -15.78 -21.02 8.16
C LYS A 69 -14.75 -20.36 9.08
N CYS A 70 -14.16 -21.17 9.97
CA CYS A 70 -13.00 -20.76 10.74
C CYS A 70 -11.73 -20.74 9.88
N ILE A 71 -11.06 -19.60 9.85
CA ILE A 71 -9.78 -19.37 9.14
C ILE A 71 -8.90 -18.60 10.12
N SER A 72 -7.99 -19.29 10.81
CA SER A 72 -7.13 -18.70 11.85
C SER A 72 -5.93 -19.58 12.15
N SER A 73 -4.86 -19.01 12.72
CA SER A 73 -3.69 -19.78 13.16
C SER A 73 -3.95 -20.69 14.37
N ASN A 74 -5.02 -20.47 15.14
CA ASN A 74 -5.57 -21.46 16.08
C ASN A 74 -7.06 -21.73 15.79
N PRO A 75 -7.38 -22.74 14.96
CA PRO A 75 -8.76 -23.04 14.56
C PRO A 75 -9.58 -23.81 15.61
N CYS A 76 -9.06 -24.03 16.82
CA CYS A 76 -9.66 -24.92 17.81
C CYS A 76 -10.75 -24.28 18.69
N ALA A 77 -11.07 -22.99 18.50
CA ALA A 77 -12.04 -22.27 19.33
C ALA A 77 -13.46 -22.88 19.38
N SER A 78 -13.86 -23.68 18.38
CA SER A 78 -15.14 -24.41 18.41
C SER A 78 -15.11 -25.69 19.24
N LEU A 79 -13.94 -26.11 19.73
CA LEU A 79 -13.72 -27.33 20.50
C LEU A 79 -13.26 -27.00 21.94
N ASN A 80 -13.77 -25.89 22.51
CA ASN A 80 -13.37 -25.40 23.85
C ASN A 80 -13.63 -26.41 24.98
N ASN A 81 -14.60 -27.32 24.82
CA ASN A 81 -14.94 -28.34 25.81
C ASN A 81 -14.76 -29.78 25.31
N GLU A 82 -14.20 -29.96 24.12
CA GLU A 82 -14.11 -31.25 23.45
C GLU A 82 -12.71 -31.48 22.88
N SER A 83 -12.44 -32.71 22.43
CA SER A 83 -11.25 -33.03 21.66
C SER A 83 -11.64 -33.40 20.23
N GLY A 84 -10.84 -32.99 19.26
CA GLY A 84 -11.13 -33.23 17.85
C GLY A 84 -10.01 -32.76 16.94
N PHE A 85 -10.30 -32.64 15.66
CA PHE A 85 -9.35 -32.18 14.66
C PHE A 85 -9.89 -30.98 13.89
N ALA A 86 -8.99 -30.09 13.49
CA ALA A 86 -9.29 -28.99 12.59
C ALA A 86 -8.27 -28.97 11.44
N ALA A 87 -8.70 -28.57 10.25
CA ALA A 87 -7.80 -28.42 9.12
C ALA A 87 -6.87 -27.21 9.32
N ASP A 88 -5.62 -27.33 8.88
CA ASP A 88 -4.71 -26.18 8.81
C ASP A 88 -5.12 -25.25 7.65
N PRO A 89 -5.37 -23.95 7.91
CA PRO A 89 -5.75 -23.02 6.85
C PRO A 89 -4.60 -22.65 5.89
N TYR A 90 -3.34 -22.79 6.32
CA TYR A 90 -2.15 -22.45 5.54
C TYR A 90 -1.64 -23.64 4.69
N ALA A 91 -1.85 -24.88 5.16
CA ALA A 91 -1.30 -26.08 4.53
C ALA A 91 -2.33 -27.22 4.38
N CYS A 92 -2.50 -27.72 3.16
CA CYS A 92 -3.44 -28.83 2.87
C CYS A 92 -3.04 -30.17 3.48
N ASN A 93 -1.75 -30.39 3.74
CA ASN A 93 -1.26 -31.55 4.50
C ASN A 93 -1.25 -31.30 6.01
N GLY A 94 -1.52 -30.08 6.49
CA GLY A 94 -1.51 -29.74 7.90
C GLY A 94 -2.88 -29.98 8.57
N TYR A 95 -2.83 -30.24 9.87
CA TYR A 95 -4.01 -30.31 10.74
C TYR A 95 -3.64 -29.90 12.16
N TYR A 96 -4.66 -29.60 12.96
CA TYR A 96 -4.53 -29.37 14.39
C TYR A 96 -5.29 -30.44 15.15
N TYR A 97 -4.64 -31.08 16.12
CA TYR A 97 -5.32 -31.81 17.17
C TYR A 97 -5.75 -30.81 18.25
N CYS A 98 -7.05 -30.62 18.37
CA CYS A 98 -7.66 -29.70 19.31
C CYS A 98 -8.03 -30.44 20.59
N ASN A 99 -7.66 -29.87 21.74
CA ASN A 99 -8.09 -30.34 23.05
C ASN A 99 -8.49 -29.14 23.90
N LYS A 100 -9.78 -29.03 24.23
CA LYS A 100 -10.33 -27.94 25.04
C LYS A 100 -9.91 -26.55 24.54
N GLY A 101 -10.08 -26.32 23.24
CA GLY A 101 -9.78 -25.03 22.59
C GLY A 101 -8.31 -24.82 22.20
N SER A 102 -7.40 -25.67 22.65
CA SER A 102 -5.97 -25.57 22.34
C SER A 102 -5.56 -26.56 21.25
N GLY A 103 -4.88 -26.08 20.21
CA GLY A 103 -4.43 -26.88 19.08
C GLY A 103 -2.95 -27.23 19.12
N SER A 104 -2.61 -28.49 18.86
CA SER A 104 -1.26 -28.92 18.51
C SER A 104 -1.20 -29.21 17.00
N HIS A 105 -0.26 -28.59 16.29
CA HIS A 105 -0.08 -28.78 14.85
C HIS A 105 0.50 -30.16 14.53
N GLY A 106 0.02 -30.76 13.45
CA GLY A 106 0.52 -31.99 12.86
C GLY A 106 0.46 -31.93 11.35
N GLU A 107 1.19 -32.83 10.70
CA GLU A 107 1.26 -32.92 9.24
C GLU A 107 1.00 -34.36 8.76
N CYS A 108 0.29 -34.47 7.65
CA CYS A 108 0.13 -35.69 6.89
C CYS A 108 1.44 -36.06 6.20
N GLN A 109 1.63 -37.37 5.96
CA GLN A 109 2.74 -37.87 5.15
C GLN A 109 2.70 -37.33 3.72
N SER A 110 3.87 -37.32 3.06
CA SER A 110 4.00 -36.85 1.68
C SER A 110 3.01 -37.54 0.73
N GLY A 111 2.28 -36.75 -0.06
CA GLY A 111 1.23 -37.22 -0.97
C GLY A 111 -0.17 -37.39 -0.36
N PHE A 112 -0.33 -37.07 0.92
CA PHE A 112 -1.62 -37.08 1.62
C PHE A 112 -2.01 -35.66 2.05
N ASN A 113 -3.31 -35.36 1.95
CA ASN A 113 -3.90 -34.12 2.44
C ASN A 113 -4.91 -34.46 3.54
N PHE A 114 -5.06 -33.57 4.51
CA PHE A 114 -6.00 -33.76 5.60
C PHE A 114 -7.43 -33.50 5.13
N ASN A 115 -8.33 -34.45 5.40
CA ASN A 115 -9.76 -34.31 5.14
C ASN A 115 -10.50 -34.03 6.47
N PRO A 116 -10.99 -32.80 6.72
CA PRO A 116 -11.69 -32.47 7.96
C PRO A 116 -13.07 -33.12 8.10
N GLY A 117 -13.64 -33.67 7.02
CA GLY A 117 -14.90 -34.41 7.09
C GLY A 117 -14.74 -35.83 7.65
N THR A 118 -13.58 -36.44 7.45
CA THR A 118 -13.27 -37.79 7.95
C THR A 118 -12.25 -37.78 9.10
N ASN A 119 -11.63 -36.63 9.39
CA ASN A 119 -10.51 -36.48 10.32
C ASN A 119 -9.33 -37.41 10.00
N ASP A 120 -8.99 -37.55 8.72
CA ASP A 120 -7.94 -38.48 8.26
C ASP A 120 -7.10 -37.89 7.12
N CYS A 121 -5.87 -38.37 6.99
CA CYS A 121 -4.96 -38.05 5.90
C CYS A 121 -5.28 -38.94 4.70
N ILE A 122 -5.78 -38.35 3.62
CA ILE A 122 -6.24 -39.09 2.43
C ILE A 122 -5.33 -38.75 1.24
N ARG A 123 -4.85 -39.79 0.55
CA ARG A 123 -4.02 -39.65 -0.64
C ARG A 123 -4.80 -38.96 -1.74
N GLY A 124 -4.27 -37.86 -2.27
CA GLY A 124 -4.89 -37.12 -3.36
C GLY A 124 -6.21 -36.44 -3.01
N TYR A 125 -6.53 -36.26 -1.72
CA TYR A 125 -7.69 -35.45 -1.33
C TYR A 125 -7.53 -34.02 -1.88
N PRO A 126 -8.56 -33.47 -2.55
CA PRO A 126 -8.45 -32.17 -3.21
C PRO A 126 -8.08 -31.06 -2.22
N CYS A 127 -7.01 -30.34 -2.54
CA CYS A 127 -6.58 -29.16 -1.79
C CYS A 127 -7.43 -27.96 -2.25
N ALA A 128 -8.48 -27.64 -1.49
CA ALA A 128 -9.21 -26.39 -1.68
C ALA A 128 -8.31 -25.21 -1.25
N LEU A 129 -8.32 -24.14 -2.05
CA LEU A 129 -7.44 -22.97 -2.00
C LEU A 129 -6.88 -22.61 -0.60
N LYS A 130 -5.56 -22.43 -0.53
CA LYS A 130 -4.86 -21.85 0.62
C LYS A 130 -5.42 -20.46 0.89
N MET A 131 -6.00 -20.27 2.06
CA MET A 131 -6.38 -18.95 2.54
C MET A 131 -5.30 -18.55 3.51
N ASN A 132 -4.65 -17.40 3.33
CA ASN A 132 -3.77 -16.85 4.35
C ASN A 132 -4.64 -16.13 5.39
N PRO A 133 -4.83 -16.64 6.63
CA PRO A 133 -5.57 -15.96 7.69
C PRO A 133 -5.24 -14.48 7.85
N ASP A 134 -3.98 -14.10 7.63
CA ASP A 134 -3.49 -12.73 7.85
C ASP A 134 -3.71 -11.83 6.62
N SER A 135 -4.21 -12.37 5.52
CA SER A 135 -4.62 -11.55 4.39
C SER A 135 -5.69 -10.57 4.83
N TYR A 136 -5.52 -9.29 4.47
CA TYR A 136 -6.45 -8.20 4.80
C TYR A 136 -7.91 -8.59 4.58
N CYS A 137 -8.24 -9.20 3.44
CA CYS A 137 -9.63 -9.54 3.13
C CYS A 137 -10.19 -10.76 3.86
N ASN A 138 -9.37 -11.45 4.68
CA ASN A 138 -9.81 -12.49 5.60
C ASN A 138 -10.06 -11.96 7.02
N ILE A 139 -9.50 -10.80 7.38
CA ILE A 139 -9.66 -10.17 8.69
C ILE A 139 -10.59 -8.97 8.67
N LEU A 140 -10.67 -8.25 7.53
CA LEU A 140 -11.47 -7.04 7.36
C LEU A 140 -12.83 -7.31 6.71
N PRO A 141 -13.88 -6.60 7.13
CA PRO A 141 -15.14 -6.54 6.40
C PRO A 141 -14.96 -5.92 5.02
N ASP A 142 -15.88 -6.25 4.11
CA ASP A 142 -15.95 -5.59 2.80
C ASP A 142 -16.19 -4.08 2.97
N GLY A 143 -15.48 -3.29 2.17
CA GLY A 143 -15.59 -1.82 2.15
C GLY A 143 -14.74 -1.08 3.19
N VAL A 144 -14.00 -1.78 4.05
CA VAL A 144 -13.02 -1.10 4.93
C VAL A 144 -11.77 -0.71 4.14
N PHE A 145 -11.36 0.54 4.32
CA PHE A 145 -10.16 1.09 3.73
C PHE A 145 -8.92 0.84 4.61
N ILE A 146 -7.77 0.65 3.97
CA ILE A 146 -6.49 0.31 4.58
C ILE A 146 -5.45 1.24 3.97
N LYS A 147 -4.72 1.99 4.78
CA LYS A 147 -3.59 2.80 4.29
C LYS A 147 -2.55 1.90 3.65
N ASP A 148 -2.00 2.33 2.50
CA ASP A 148 -0.85 1.64 1.91
C ASP A 148 0.39 1.87 2.79
N PRO A 149 1.05 0.81 3.29
CA PRO A 149 2.24 0.96 4.13
C PRO A 149 3.47 1.41 3.34
N THR A 150 3.42 1.37 2.00
CA THR A 150 4.57 1.65 1.12
C THR A 150 4.60 3.08 0.57
N ASN A 151 3.49 3.82 0.64
CA ASN A 151 3.41 5.18 0.10
C ASN A 151 2.29 5.99 0.79
N CYS A 152 2.40 7.32 0.78
CA CYS A 152 1.46 8.20 1.49
C CYS A 152 0.11 8.40 0.80
N VAL A 153 0.06 8.23 -0.53
CA VAL A 153 -1.10 8.56 -1.36
C VAL A 153 -2.07 7.40 -1.51
N GLY A 154 -1.57 6.17 -1.34
CA GLY A 154 -2.28 4.94 -1.60
C GLY A 154 -3.12 4.47 -0.44
N TYR A 155 -4.23 3.82 -0.80
CA TYR A 155 -5.05 3.05 0.11
C TYR A 155 -5.66 1.86 -0.61
N GLN A 156 -6.10 0.87 0.14
CA GLN A 156 -6.65 -0.38 -0.36
C GLN A 156 -8.01 -0.62 0.28
N LEU A 157 -8.86 -1.41 -0.37
CA LEU A 157 -10.09 -1.91 0.23
C LEU A 157 -10.34 -3.35 -0.18
N CYS A 158 -11.05 -4.08 0.68
CA CYS A 158 -11.50 -5.42 0.37
C CYS A 158 -12.91 -5.40 -0.21
N TRP A 159 -13.10 -6.10 -1.33
CA TRP A 159 -14.41 -6.32 -1.93
C TRP A 159 -14.50 -7.75 -2.43
N LYS A 160 -15.44 -8.54 -1.90
CA LYS A 160 -15.62 -9.95 -2.26
C LYS A 160 -14.31 -10.75 -2.18
N ALA A 161 -13.57 -10.57 -1.09
CA ALA A 161 -12.26 -11.20 -0.83
C ALA A 161 -11.12 -10.79 -1.80
N GLN A 162 -11.29 -9.74 -2.59
CA GLN A 162 -10.23 -9.17 -3.44
C GLN A 162 -9.77 -7.82 -2.90
N VAL A 163 -8.46 -7.60 -2.90
CA VAL A 163 -7.85 -6.29 -2.58
C VAL A 163 -7.94 -5.41 -3.81
N LEU A 164 -8.48 -4.20 -3.63
CA LEU A 164 -8.52 -3.17 -4.66
C LEU A 164 -7.69 -1.97 -4.18
N SER A 165 -6.65 -1.62 -4.92
CA SER A 165 -5.82 -0.44 -4.62
C SER A 165 -6.37 0.82 -5.28
N ARG A 166 -6.27 1.95 -4.58
CA ARG A 166 -6.67 3.28 -5.00
C ARG A 166 -5.66 4.30 -4.48
N GLU A 167 -5.72 5.50 -5.04
CA GLU A 167 -4.90 6.61 -4.61
C GLU A 167 -5.79 7.81 -4.31
N CYS A 168 -5.33 8.62 -3.36
CA CYS A 168 -5.93 9.90 -3.09
C CYS A 168 -5.74 10.85 -4.27
N PRO A 169 -6.79 11.56 -4.70
CA PRO A 169 -6.68 12.50 -5.81
C PRO A 169 -5.83 13.70 -5.41
N ASN A 170 -5.33 14.45 -6.41
CA ASN A 170 -4.78 15.79 -6.22
C ASN A 170 -3.60 15.91 -5.22
N GLY A 171 -2.83 14.85 -5.01
CA GLY A 171 -1.65 14.87 -4.11
C GLY A 171 -2.00 14.88 -2.62
N TYR A 172 -3.25 14.55 -2.27
CA TYR A 172 -3.66 14.33 -0.88
C TYR A 172 -3.06 13.02 -0.35
N TYR A 173 -2.83 12.94 0.95
CA TYR A 173 -2.35 11.73 1.60
C TYR A 173 -3.51 11.00 2.27
N TYR A 174 -3.44 9.67 2.28
CA TYR A 174 -4.47 8.88 2.93
C TYR A 174 -4.29 8.93 4.45
N ASN A 175 -5.25 9.54 5.13
CA ASN A 175 -5.30 9.57 6.58
C ASN A 175 -6.02 8.32 7.09
N ALA A 176 -5.24 7.33 7.55
CA ALA A 176 -5.76 6.07 8.09
C ALA A 176 -6.82 6.30 9.16
N LEU A 177 -6.49 7.06 10.21
CA LEU A 177 -7.36 7.29 11.37
C LEU A 177 -8.71 7.93 10.99
N LYS A 178 -8.70 8.86 10.03
CA LYS A 178 -9.91 9.50 9.49
C LYS A 178 -10.66 8.61 8.49
N GLY A 179 -9.96 7.69 7.84
CA GLY A 179 -10.49 6.85 6.79
C GLY A 179 -10.69 7.55 5.44
N ASP A 180 -10.00 8.68 5.22
CA ASP A 180 -10.22 9.54 4.05
C ASP A 180 -8.92 10.24 3.62
N CYS A 181 -8.91 10.78 2.42
CA CYS A 181 -7.85 11.64 1.94
C CYS A 181 -7.82 12.96 2.72
N ASP A 182 -6.63 13.35 3.16
CA ASP A 182 -6.41 14.58 3.90
C ASP A 182 -5.17 15.30 3.37
N TYR A 183 -5.03 16.56 3.76
CA TYR A 183 -3.85 17.33 3.39
C TYR A 183 -2.59 16.65 3.95
N PRO A 184 -1.47 16.68 3.21
CA PRO A 184 -0.21 16.07 3.65
C PRO A 184 0.21 16.44 5.08
N PHE A 185 -0.02 17.69 5.51
CA PHE A 185 0.33 18.15 6.87
C PHE A 185 -0.51 17.53 8.00
N ASN A 186 -1.65 16.92 7.68
CA ASN A 186 -2.52 16.22 8.63
C ASN A 186 -2.21 14.71 8.72
N VAL A 187 -1.24 14.21 7.95
CA VAL A 187 -0.92 12.79 7.86
C VAL A 187 0.54 12.56 8.21
N GLU A 188 0.79 11.79 9.27
CA GLU A 188 2.13 11.28 9.53
C GLU A 188 2.50 10.28 8.43
N CYS A 189 3.45 10.69 7.59
CA CYS A 189 4.02 9.83 6.57
C CYS A 189 5.54 9.83 6.67
N ILE A 190 6.09 8.65 6.92
CA ILE A 190 7.52 8.41 6.90
C ILE A 190 7.80 7.72 5.57
N GLU A 191 8.09 8.50 4.54
CA GLU A 191 8.65 7.96 3.30
C GLU A 191 9.99 7.30 3.68
N THR A 192 10.12 5.99 3.44
CA THR A 192 11.37 5.27 3.71
C THR A 192 12.50 5.83 2.83
N SER A 193 13.24 6.79 3.39
CA SER A 193 14.66 7.12 3.13
C SER A 193 15.14 7.36 1.68
N SER A 194 14.28 7.66 0.71
CA SER A 194 14.73 8.04 -0.65
C SER A 194 14.58 9.53 -0.96
N ASN A 195 13.89 10.31 -0.12
CA ASN A 195 13.62 11.73 -0.33
C ASN A 195 14.05 12.59 0.88
N LEU A 196 15.20 12.29 1.50
CA LEU A 196 15.80 13.27 2.40
C LEU A 196 16.29 14.45 1.54
N PRO A 197 16.02 15.71 1.94
CA PRO A 197 16.54 16.85 1.24
C PRO A 197 18.08 16.79 1.18
N ASP A 198 18.64 16.94 -0.03
CA ASP A 198 20.10 16.96 -0.22
C ASP A 198 20.78 18.15 0.47
N LEU A 199 19.99 19.17 0.83
CA LEU A 199 20.44 20.40 1.46
C LEU A 199 19.59 20.74 2.70
N PRO A 200 20.13 21.50 3.65
CA PRO A 200 19.36 21.93 4.83
C PRO A 200 18.15 22.79 4.44
N SER A 201 17.12 22.82 5.30
CA SER A 201 15.86 23.53 5.05
C SER A 201 16.04 25.01 4.70
N SER A 202 17.09 25.67 5.22
CA SER A 202 17.43 27.05 4.93
C SER A 202 17.81 27.34 3.47
N GLU A 203 18.27 26.33 2.73
CA GLU A 203 18.64 26.46 1.30
C GLU A 203 17.43 26.37 0.35
N TYR A 204 16.34 25.78 0.85
CA TYR A 204 15.09 25.66 0.13
C TYR A 204 14.11 26.78 0.52
N CYS A 205 14.02 27.10 1.81
CA CYS A 205 13.00 27.98 2.36
C CYS A 205 13.58 29.31 2.84
N ASN A 206 13.08 30.41 2.28
CA ASN A 206 13.36 31.76 2.78
C ASN A 206 12.40 32.20 3.91
N ARG A 207 11.21 31.60 3.99
CA ARG A 207 10.20 31.83 5.03
C ARG A 207 9.28 30.62 5.13
N THR A 208 8.42 30.61 6.15
CA THR A 208 7.35 29.61 6.28
C THR A 208 6.15 29.98 5.42
N GLY A 209 5.28 29.01 5.15
CA GLY A 209 4.05 29.19 4.37
C GLY A 209 4.24 29.24 2.86
N VAL A 210 5.41 28.85 2.34
CA VAL A 210 5.71 28.83 0.90
C VAL A 210 5.94 27.41 0.41
N PHE A 211 5.69 27.20 -0.89
CA PHE A 211 6.01 25.99 -1.60
C PHE A 211 7.22 26.22 -2.50
N VAL A 212 8.15 25.27 -2.52
CA VAL A 212 9.38 25.34 -3.31
C VAL A 212 9.65 24.00 -3.98
N SER A 213 10.34 23.98 -5.12
CA SER A 213 10.69 22.71 -5.78
C SER A 213 11.61 21.87 -4.89
N ASP A 214 11.47 20.53 -4.95
CA ASP A 214 12.37 19.61 -4.27
C ASP A 214 13.77 19.52 -4.91
N ARG A 215 13.91 20.08 -6.13
CA ARG A 215 15.11 20.07 -6.98
C ARG A 215 15.61 18.68 -7.37
N ASN A 216 14.77 17.66 -7.25
CA ASN A 216 15.09 16.28 -7.61
C ASN A 216 14.15 15.75 -8.68
N SER A 217 12.86 16.00 -8.53
CA SER A 217 11.80 15.51 -9.42
C SER A 217 10.91 16.65 -9.90
N CYS A 218 10.40 16.53 -11.13
CA CYS A 218 9.58 17.60 -11.68
C CYS A 218 8.19 17.69 -11.03
N ASN A 219 7.72 16.62 -10.39
CA ASN A 219 6.46 16.63 -9.64
C ASN A 219 6.67 16.90 -8.13
N GLY A 220 7.89 16.81 -7.60
CA GLY A 220 8.13 16.98 -6.18
C GLY A 220 8.33 18.43 -5.74
N TYR A 221 7.87 18.73 -4.53
CA TYR A 221 7.98 20.04 -3.89
C TYR A 221 8.10 19.91 -2.38
N TYR A 222 8.53 20.99 -1.72
CA TYR A 222 8.49 21.14 -0.28
C TYR A 222 7.53 22.25 0.11
N TYR A 223 6.72 22.01 1.15
CA TYR A 223 6.08 23.06 1.93
C TYR A 223 6.96 23.44 3.12
N CYS A 224 7.26 24.73 3.23
CA CYS A 224 8.07 25.28 4.30
C CYS A 224 7.18 25.55 5.53
N SER A 225 7.29 24.72 6.55
CA SER A 225 6.48 24.84 7.78
C SER A 225 7.34 25.24 8.98
N ASN A 226 6.72 25.81 10.01
CA ASN A 226 7.42 26.11 11.27
C ASN A 226 7.29 24.93 12.23
N ASN A 227 8.39 24.60 12.91
CA ASN A 227 8.43 23.71 14.06
C ASN A 227 9.00 24.48 15.24
N ASP A 228 8.29 24.50 16.37
CA ASP A 228 8.65 25.32 17.53
C ASP A 228 10.05 25.01 18.10
N THR A 229 10.53 23.78 17.89
CA THR A 229 11.85 23.33 18.36
C THR A 229 12.93 23.32 17.28
N ALA A 230 12.57 23.04 16.02
CA ALA A 230 13.52 22.85 14.92
C ALA A 230 13.58 24.02 13.93
N GLY A 231 12.74 25.04 14.10
CA GLY A 231 12.64 26.15 13.15
C GLY A 231 11.93 25.73 11.86
N ILE A 232 12.39 26.22 10.71
CA ILE A 232 11.77 25.87 9.42
C ILE A 232 12.09 24.41 9.07
N VAL A 233 11.05 23.61 8.85
CA VAL A 233 11.15 22.22 8.41
C VAL A 233 10.51 22.04 7.03
N LEU A 234 11.13 21.18 6.21
CA LEU A 234 10.66 20.84 4.87
C LEU A 234 9.66 19.69 4.96
N GLN A 235 8.48 19.87 4.36
CA GLN A 235 7.49 18.81 4.19
C GLN A 235 7.41 18.46 2.71
N HIS A 236 7.85 17.26 2.33
CA HIS A 236 7.82 16.83 0.93
C HIS A 236 6.39 16.52 0.49
N GLY A 237 6.04 17.02 -0.69
CA GLY A 237 4.79 16.78 -1.37
C GLY A 237 5.06 16.46 -2.83
N ILE A 238 4.11 15.78 -3.46
CA ILE A 238 4.22 15.33 -4.84
C ILE A 238 2.97 15.78 -5.61
N CYS A 239 3.18 16.38 -6.78
CA CYS A 239 2.11 16.75 -7.69
C CYS A 239 1.43 15.49 -8.26
N PRO A 240 0.13 15.58 -8.59
CA PRO A 240 -0.62 14.44 -9.15
C PRO A 240 -0.02 13.90 -10.44
N THR A 241 -0.34 12.66 -10.79
CA THR A 241 0.09 12.03 -12.04
C THR A 241 -0.17 12.92 -13.25
N GLY A 242 0.85 13.10 -14.09
CA GLY A 242 0.79 13.96 -15.28
C GLY A 242 0.99 15.45 -15.01
N ARG A 243 1.25 15.86 -13.75
CA ARG A 243 1.46 17.26 -13.37
C ARG A 243 2.82 17.49 -12.72
N PHE A 244 3.41 18.65 -13.01
CA PHE A 244 4.68 19.11 -12.47
C PHE A 244 4.49 20.37 -11.63
N PHE A 245 5.38 20.56 -10.67
CA PHE A 245 5.34 21.67 -9.73
C PHE A 245 5.86 22.96 -10.37
N ASP A 246 5.04 24.00 -10.34
CA ASP A 246 5.39 25.38 -10.68
C ASP A 246 5.52 26.22 -9.39
N GLY A 247 6.76 26.61 -9.08
CA GLY A 247 7.05 27.48 -7.94
C GLY A 247 6.69 28.95 -8.15
N SER A 248 6.33 29.37 -9.37
CA SER A 248 6.16 30.78 -9.73
C SER A 248 4.88 31.41 -9.15
N ASN A 249 3.82 30.60 -8.95
CA ASN A 249 2.49 31.06 -8.53
C ASN A 249 2.14 30.70 -7.08
N SER A 250 3.10 30.84 -6.15
CA SER A 250 2.96 30.36 -4.76
C SER A 250 2.82 28.84 -4.62
N GLY A 251 3.18 28.10 -5.67
CA GLY A 251 3.10 26.63 -5.74
C GLY A 251 1.81 26.14 -6.40
N GLU A 252 1.93 25.68 -7.65
CA GLU A 252 0.83 25.07 -8.39
C GLU A 252 1.29 23.79 -9.10
N CYS A 253 0.42 22.78 -9.21
CA CYS A 253 0.68 21.61 -10.03
C CYS A 253 0.06 21.78 -11.42
N VAL A 254 0.88 22.09 -12.42
CA VAL A 254 0.45 22.35 -13.80
C VAL A 254 0.68 21.12 -14.69
N PRO A 255 0.00 20.97 -15.83
CA PRO A 255 0.29 19.88 -16.77
C PRO A 255 1.78 19.84 -17.13
N ARG A 256 2.37 18.65 -17.17
CA ARG A 256 3.81 18.47 -17.42
C ARG A 256 4.33 19.00 -18.77
N THR A 257 3.44 19.18 -19.74
CA THR A 257 3.72 19.83 -21.04
C THR A 257 3.71 21.36 -20.95
N ASN A 258 3.14 21.94 -19.89
CA ASN A 258 2.99 23.38 -19.72
C ASN A 258 4.09 24.03 -18.86
N ILE A 259 5.12 23.28 -18.45
CA ILE A 259 6.20 23.81 -17.63
C ILE A 259 7.57 23.26 -18.00
N ILE A 260 8.52 24.16 -18.09
CA ILE A 260 9.96 23.89 -18.19
C ILE A 260 10.41 23.31 -16.85
N CYS A 261 11.00 22.13 -16.87
CA CYS A 261 11.57 21.50 -15.68
C CYS A 261 12.85 20.77 -16.02
N ASN A 262 13.94 21.14 -15.35
CA ASN A 262 15.28 20.60 -15.57
C ASN A 262 15.64 19.43 -14.62
N TYR A 263 14.65 18.89 -13.92
CA TYR A 263 14.80 17.75 -13.00
C TYR A 263 14.26 16.46 -13.63
N ASN A 264 14.01 15.41 -12.84
CA ASN A 264 13.50 14.16 -13.38
C ASN A 264 12.07 14.33 -13.96
N ARG A 265 11.96 14.40 -15.29
CA ARG A 265 10.68 14.42 -16.04
C ARG A 265 10.07 13.03 -16.23
N CYS A 266 10.80 11.95 -15.98
CA CYS A 266 10.29 10.58 -16.06
C CYS A 266 9.50 10.15 -14.82
N VAL A 267 9.49 10.97 -13.76
CA VAL A 267 8.80 10.67 -12.50
C VAL A 267 7.31 10.41 -12.72
N GLY A 268 6.80 9.33 -12.09
CA GLY A 268 5.39 8.93 -12.19
C GLY A 268 4.99 8.29 -13.53
N LEU A 269 5.96 7.93 -14.39
CA LEU A 269 5.73 7.29 -15.68
C LEU A 269 6.44 5.94 -15.80
N ALA A 270 6.07 5.20 -16.84
CA ALA A 270 6.76 4.02 -17.33
C ALA A 270 6.88 2.88 -16.30
N SER A 271 5.84 2.68 -15.48
CA SER A 271 5.81 1.62 -14.45
C SER A 271 5.72 0.20 -15.04
N ASP A 272 5.07 0.05 -16.19
CA ASP A 272 4.76 -1.24 -16.83
C ASP A 272 5.16 -1.29 -18.32
N LYS A 273 5.45 -0.14 -18.94
CA LYS A 273 5.87 0.02 -20.34
C LYS A 273 6.88 1.16 -20.46
N ILE A 274 7.57 1.25 -21.59
CA ILE A 274 8.39 2.44 -21.92
C ILE A 274 7.46 3.59 -22.29
N GLU A 275 7.77 4.77 -21.78
CA GLU A 275 7.11 6.03 -22.15
C GLU A 275 8.18 7.07 -22.48
N LEU A 276 7.84 8.01 -23.36
CA LEU A 276 8.72 9.03 -23.89
C LEU A 276 8.23 10.42 -23.47
N VAL A 277 9.15 11.35 -23.23
CA VAL A 277 8.81 12.68 -22.69
C VAL A 277 9.61 13.74 -23.40
N ASN A 278 9.08 14.96 -23.56
CA ASN A 278 9.82 16.04 -24.18
C ASN A 278 11.11 16.35 -23.39
N GLU A 279 12.20 16.55 -24.11
CA GLU A 279 13.41 17.18 -23.58
C GLU A 279 13.16 18.67 -23.34
N THR A 280 13.92 19.27 -22.43
CA THR A 280 13.76 20.71 -22.13
C THR A 280 14.72 21.54 -22.97
N ASN A 281 14.31 22.75 -23.37
CA ASN A 281 15.14 23.73 -24.08
C ASN A 281 15.70 23.25 -25.43
N ASP A 282 14.92 22.49 -26.19
CA ASP A 282 15.33 21.92 -27.49
C ASP A 282 14.34 22.23 -28.63
N GLY A 283 13.31 23.04 -28.38
CA GLY A 283 12.28 23.36 -29.36
C GLY A 283 11.36 22.18 -29.66
N CYS A 284 11.25 21.21 -28.74
CA CYS A 284 10.44 20.01 -28.86
C CYS A 284 10.94 19.03 -29.92
N HIS A 285 12.22 19.07 -30.30
CA HIS A 285 12.80 18.18 -31.32
C HIS A 285 13.27 16.82 -30.78
N GLY A 286 13.46 16.72 -29.47
CA GLY A 286 13.97 15.57 -28.76
C GLY A 286 13.02 15.03 -27.70
N TYR A 287 13.36 13.82 -27.26
CA TYR A 287 12.62 13.10 -26.23
C TYR A 287 13.55 12.31 -25.33
N THR A 288 13.19 12.21 -24.06
CA THR A 288 13.80 11.30 -23.08
C THR A 288 13.02 9.99 -23.07
N ILE A 289 13.73 8.87 -22.98
CA ILE A 289 13.17 7.52 -22.86
C ILE A 289 13.08 7.17 -21.38
N CYS A 290 11.88 6.89 -20.90
CA CYS A 290 11.62 6.59 -19.50
C CYS A 290 11.32 5.11 -19.26
N GLN A 291 11.88 4.56 -18.18
CA GLN A 291 11.56 3.24 -17.66
C GLN A 291 11.61 3.26 -16.13
N GLY A 292 10.57 2.75 -15.48
CA GLY A 292 10.47 2.67 -14.02
C GLY A 292 10.61 4.03 -13.33
N GLY A 293 10.05 5.09 -13.90
CA GLY A 293 10.13 6.44 -13.35
C GLY A 293 11.47 7.17 -13.58
N THR A 294 12.40 6.59 -14.33
CA THR A 294 13.75 7.13 -14.54
C THR A 294 14.10 7.24 -16.02
N SER A 295 15.02 8.16 -16.35
CA SER A 295 15.57 8.27 -17.69
C SER A 295 16.55 7.15 -17.97
N ILE A 296 16.37 6.44 -19.07
CA ILE A 296 17.27 5.39 -19.57
C ILE A 296 17.98 5.77 -20.87
N GLY A 297 17.69 6.94 -21.42
CA GLY A 297 18.28 7.43 -22.65
C GLY A 297 17.52 8.62 -23.22
N ASN A 298 18.00 9.12 -24.35
CA ASN A 298 17.36 10.18 -25.11
C ASN A 298 17.39 9.88 -26.61
N GLY A 299 16.59 10.61 -27.37
CA GLY A 299 16.52 10.53 -28.81
C GLY A 299 16.07 11.85 -29.42
N THR A 300 16.23 11.96 -30.72
CA THR A 300 15.73 13.09 -31.52
C THR A 300 14.77 12.59 -32.58
N CYS A 301 13.80 13.42 -32.94
CA CYS A 301 12.91 13.09 -34.03
C CYS A 301 13.63 13.16 -35.37
N PRO A 302 13.34 12.22 -36.29
CA PRO A 302 13.94 12.20 -37.62
C PRO A 302 13.51 13.44 -38.43
N ASP A 303 14.28 13.76 -39.46
CA ASP A 303 13.99 14.85 -40.42
C ASP A 303 13.77 16.23 -39.76
N ASN A 304 14.36 16.46 -38.59
CA ASN A 304 14.15 17.66 -37.78
C ASN A 304 12.67 17.90 -37.42
N GLY A 305 11.89 16.82 -37.27
CA GLY A 305 10.52 16.84 -36.78
C GLY A 305 10.43 17.12 -35.28
N TYR A 306 9.20 17.15 -34.76
CA TYR A 306 8.89 17.47 -33.37
C TYR A 306 8.33 16.26 -32.63
N PHE A 307 8.65 16.14 -31.34
CA PHE A 307 8.10 15.11 -30.47
C PHE A 307 6.81 15.59 -29.81
N ASP A 308 5.72 14.89 -30.10
CA ASP A 308 4.43 15.07 -29.44
C ASP A 308 4.32 14.11 -28.25
N GLU A 309 4.56 14.64 -27.05
CA GLU A 309 4.49 13.87 -25.80
C GLU A 309 3.08 13.37 -25.49
N LEU A 310 2.00 14.04 -25.93
CA LEU A 310 0.63 13.57 -25.67
C LEU A 310 0.30 12.35 -26.53
N ASN A 311 0.81 12.32 -27.76
CA ASN A 311 0.59 11.22 -28.71
C ASN A 311 1.74 10.19 -28.73
N GLN A 312 2.82 10.42 -27.97
CA GLN A 312 3.98 9.54 -27.85
C GLN A 312 4.66 9.22 -29.19
N LEU A 313 4.76 10.21 -30.08
CA LEU A 313 5.30 10.03 -31.44
C LEU A 313 6.02 11.26 -31.98
N CYS A 314 6.89 11.05 -32.98
CA CYS A 314 7.46 12.12 -33.78
C CYS A 314 6.51 12.52 -34.91
N THR A 315 6.37 13.82 -35.14
CA THR A 315 5.50 14.42 -36.16
C THR A 315 6.23 15.53 -36.92
N ASN A 316 5.77 15.81 -38.13
CA ASN A 316 6.21 16.97 -38.91
C ASN A 316 5.37 18.22 -38.62
N GLU A 317 4.27 18.07 -37.89
CA GLU A 317 3.47 19.19 -37.39
C GLU A 317 4.21 19.88 -36.25
N VAL A 318 4.16 21.21 -36.22
CA VAL A 318 4.87 21.99 -35.20
C VAL A 318 4.25 21.73 -33.83
N VAL A 319 5.06 21.21 -32.91
CA VAL A 319 4.71 21.07 -31.48
C VAL A 319 5.34 22.22 -30.72
N ASN A 320 4.52 22.96 -29.95
CA ASN A 320 4.94 24.13 -29.18
C ASN A 320 4.53 23.99 -27.71
N PHE A 321 4.96 22.90 -27.06
CA PHE A 321 4.73 22.76 -25.63
C PHE A 321 5.68 23.69 -24.85
N PRO A 322 5.19 24.45 -23.86
CA PRO A 322 6.07 25.24 -22.99
C PRO A 322 7.19 24.42 -22.36
N ALA A 323 6.97 23.13 -22.08
CA ALA A 323 7.96 22.23 -21.49
C ALA A 323 9.27 22.08 -22.28
N CYS A 324 9.24 22.28 -23.60
CA CYS A 324 10.39 22.15 -24.49
C CYS A 324 10.75 23.46 -25.20
N ALA A 325 10.11 24.57 -24.82
CA ALA A 325 10.41 25.89 -25.37
C ALA A 325 11.89 26.26 -25.15
N THR A 326 12.49 26.88 -26.16
CA THR A 326 13.85 27.41 -26.08
C THR A 326 13.85 28.73 -25.31
N SER A 327 14.74 28.85 -24.33
CA SER A 327 14.94 30.07 -23.52
C SER A 327 15.84 31.10 -24.19
#